data_AF-A0A812QTN6-F1
#
_entry.id   AF-A0A812QTN6-F1
#
_cell.length_a   1.000
_cell.length_b   1.000
_cell.length_c   1.000
_cell.angle_alpha   90.00
_cell.angle_beta   90.00
_cell.angle_gamma   90.00
#
_symmetry.space_group_name_H-M   'P 1'
#
loop_
_entity.id
_entity.type
_entity.pdbx_description
1 polymer ?
#
loop_
_entity_poly.entity_id
_entity_poly.type
_entity_poly.pdbx_seq_one_letter_code
_entity_poly.pdbx_strand_id
1 'polypeptide(L)'
;MGQRLCGSNDTCSCLEGLWPTSWRMQQYHSQREEFEERVKFLETVPVFANQLPRADLPRVAEALEEKTFRAGEFLAKQGDVGRELKVIKTGTAAVVMRPDNSTAGMPRQVSPGSDGNDEEQRIATLQRGDWSGGYALVQTRAFRASVIAEPPGVTCYTISREKFEDLGLHECLHFPRRAAMYEGHAKRAGNIAKRMPGVEPVPGKLTDEELDFIVRSLCKNMNLRSAIDLTQRAWPELALGF
;
A
#
# COMPACT_ATOMS: atom_id res chain seq x y z
N MET A 1 -31.32 73.14 -29.76
CA MET A 1 -30.14 72.25 -29.68
C MET A 1 -30.01 71.83 -28.22
N GLY A 2 -30.22 70.62 -27.74
CA GLY A 2 -30.57 69.32 -28.29
C GLY A 2 -30.38 68.36 -27.13
N GLN A 3 -31.44 68.15 -26.32
CA GLN A 3 -31.44 67.19 -25.22
C GLN A 3 -31.42 65.78 -25.81
N ARG A 4 -30.44 64.96 -25.45
CA ARG A 4 -30.47 63.51 -25.73
C ARG A 4 -31.01 62.80 -24.49
N LEU A 5 -32.27 62.40 -24.60
CA LEU A 5 -32.94 61.47 -23.70
C LEU A 5 -32.21 60.12 -23.75
N CYS A 6 -31.72 59.63 -22.61
CA CYS A 6 -31.39 58.21 -22.48
C CYS A 6 -32.71 57.45 -22.35
N GLY A 7 -33.04 56.69 -23.41
CA GLY A 7 -34.19 55.81 -23.46
C GLY A 7 -34.06 54.67 -22.46
N SER A 8 -35.21 54.26 -21.98
CA SER A 8 -35.45 53.20 -21.00
C SER A 8 -34.76 51.88 -21.33
N ASN A 9 -34.35 51.20 -20.26
CA ASN A 9 -34.36 49.74 -20.12
C ASN A 9 -33.10 48.93 -20.50
N ASP A 10 -31.91 49.45 -20.23
CA ASP A 10 -30.71 48.61 -20.12
C ASP A 10 -30.17 48.70 -18.68
N THR A 11 -30.52 47.68 -17.88
CA THR A 11 -29.81 47.37 -16.64
C THR A 11 -28.34 47.16 -16.96
N CYS A 12 -27.50 48.07 -16.49
CA CYS A 12 -26.05 48.01 -16.62
C CYS A 12 -25.50 46.71 -16.00
N SER A 13 -25.16 45.71 -16.83
CA SER A 13 -24.58 44.42 -16.42
C SER A 13 -23.07 44.52 -16.14
N CYS A 14 -22.65 45.48 -15.32
CA CYS A 14 -21.23 45.66 -14.97
C CYS A 14 -20.86 45.14 -13.56
N LEU A 15 -21.72 44.29 -12.96
CA LEU A 15 -21.51 43.74 -11.61
C LEU A 15 -21.57 42.20 -11.55
N GLU A 16 -21.33 41.50 -12.65
CA GLU A 16 -21.09 40.05 -12.69
C GLU A 16 -19.61 39.75 -12.36
N GLY A 17 -19.15 40.12 -11.15
CA GLY A 17 -17.72 40.00 -10.84
C GLY A 17 -17.33 39.79 -9.37
N LEU A 18 -18.27 39.81 -8.42
CA LEU A 18 -17.93 39.83 -6.98
C LEU A 18 -18.68 38.80 -6.13
N TRP A 19 -19.11 37.70 -6.72
CA TRP A 19 -19.64 36.55 -5.99
C TRP A 19 -18.97 35.29 -6.53
N PRO A 20 -18.28 34.49 -5.70
CA PRO A 20 -17.77 33.19 -6.14
C PRO A 20 -18.95 32.38 -6.64
N THR A 21 -18.96 32.10 -7.95
CA THR A 21 -19.94 31.23 -8.58
C THR A 21 -20.04 29.91 -7.83
N SER A 22 -21.26 29.40 -7.63
CA SER A 22 -21.55 28.20 -6.83
C SER A 22 -20.63 27.02 -7.18
N TRP A 23 -20.29 26.85 -8.46
CA TRP A 23 -19.37 25.80 -8.94
C TRP A 23 -17.94 25.94 -8.41
N ARG A 24 -17.43 27.16 -8.22
CA ARG A 24 -16.06 27.42 -7.74
C ARG A 24 -15.96 27.13 -6.24
N MET A 25 -17.03 27.43 -5.49
CA MET A 25 -17.20 26.98 -4.11
C MET A 25 -17.38 25.46 -4.03
N GLN A 26 -18.17 24.85 -4.92
CA GLN A 26 -18.37 23.39 -4.96
C GLN A 26 -17.06 22.62 -5.23
N GLN A 27 -16.26 23.09 -6.20
CA GLN A 27 -14.94 22.53 -6.48
C GLN A 27 -13.97 22.71 -5.30
N TYR A 28 -14.04 23.84 -4.61
CA TYR A 28 -13.22 24.09 -3.42
C TYR A 28 -13.61 23.17 -2.27
N HIS A 29 -14.90 22.95 -2.03
CA HIS A 29 -15.40 22.01 -1.02
C HIS A 29 -14.96 20.57 -1.33
N SER A 30 -15.14 20.10 -2.58
CA SER A 30 -14.74 18.74 -2.99
C SER A 30 -13.24 18.51 -2.84
N GLN A 31 -12.40 19.45 -3.27
CA GLN A 31 -10.93 19.31 -3.13
C GLN A 31 -10.49 19.29 -1.67
N ARG A 32 -11.15 20.07 -0.80
CA ARG A 32 -10.87 20.06 0.63
C ARG A 32 -11.29 18.75 1.28
N GLU A 33 -12.45 18.22 0.93
CA GLU A 33 -12.92 16.92 1.43
C GLU A 33 -11.96 15.81 1.03
N GLU A 34 -11.56 15.74 -0.25
CA GLU A 34 -10.59 14.75 -0.73
C GLU A 34 -9.22 14.87 -0.04
N PHE A 35 -8.78 16.11 0.21
CA PHE A 35 -7.53 16.37 0.92
C PHE A 35 -7.62 15.91 2.39
N GLU A 36 -8.70 16.26 3.09
CA GLU A 36 -8.93 15.84 4.47
C GLU A 36 -9.04 14.32 4.60
N GLU A 37 -9.72 13.66 3.66
CA GLU A 37 -9.76 12.19 3.61
C GLU A 37 -8.38 11.57 3.42
N ARG A 38 -7.54 12.17 2.57
CA ARG A 38 -6.18 11.71 2.33
C ARG A 38 -5.30 11.87 3.56
N VAL A 39 -5.39 13.00 4.27
CA VAL A 39 -4.67 13.21 5.54
C VAL A 39 -5.11 12.18 6.58
N LYS A 40 -6.43 12.00 6.77
CA LYS A 40 -6.98 10.97 7.68
C LYS A 40 -6.52 9.57 7.29
N PHE A 41 -6.44 9.27 6.00
CA PHE A 41 -5.92 8.00 5.53
C PHE A 41 -4.45 7.81 5.94
N LEU A 42 -3.59 8.81 5.73
CA LEU A 42 -2.18 8.72 6.13
C LEU A 42 -2.00 8.55 7.65
N GLU A 43 -2.87 9.12 8.47
CA GLU A 43 -2.89 8.91 9.93
C GLU A 43 -3.15 7.44 10.30
N THR A 44 -3.87 6.69 9.46
CA THR A 44 -4.09 5.26 9.70
C THR A 44 -2.92 4.40 9.27
N VAL A 45 -2.18 4.81 8.23
CA VAL A 45 -1.15 3.97 7.61
C VAL A 45 0.13 3.97 8.47
N PRO A 46 0.55 2.82 9.03
CA PRO A 46 1.63 2.74 10.00
C PRO A 46 2.96 3.32 9.53
N VAL A 47 3.26 3.16 8.24
CA VAL A 47 4.54 3.61 7.70
C VAL A 47 4.68 5.14 7.79
N PHE A 48 3.58 5.88 7.70
CA PHE A 48 3.58 7.33 7.88
C PHE A 48 3.27 7.71 9.33
N ALA A 49 2.22 7.13 9.92
CA ALA A 49 1.75 7.49 11.25
C ALA A 49 2.77 7.26 12.37
N ASN A 50 3.59 6.20 12.27
CA ASN A 50 4.57 5.86 13.30
C ASN A 50 5.91 6.58 13.12
N GLN A 51 6.18 7.16 11.95
CA GLN A 51 7.51 7.69 11.58
C GLN A 51 7.49 9.19 11.28
N LEU A 52 6.33 9.77 10.97
CA LEU A 52 6.18 11.18 10.69
C LEU A 52 5.34 11.87 11.77
N PRO A 53 5.72 13.09 12.21
CA PRO A 53 4.85 13.94 12.98
C PRO A 53 3.52 14.21 12.25
N ARG A 54 2.43 14.31 13.02
CA ARG A 54 1.10 14.62 12.46
C ARG A 54 1.07 15.92 11.67
N ALA A 55 1.90 16.89 12.06
CA ALA A 55 2.04 18.18 11.37
C ALA A 55 2.60 18.07 9.94
N ASP A 56 3.34 17.00 9.62
CA ASP A 56 3.94 16.80 8.30
C ASP A 56 3.01 16.02 7.34
N LEU A 57 1.99 15.33 7.86
CA LEU A 57 1.05 14.54 7.04
C LEU A 57 0.31 15.37 5.99
N PRO A 58 -0.16 16.61 6.26
CA PRO A 58 -0.74 17.48 5.23
C PRO A 58 0.21 17.71 4.06
N ARG A 59 1.50 17.97 4.34
CA ARG A 59 2.52 18.20 3.31
C ARG A 59 2.71 16.96 2.42
N VAL A 60 2.70 15.77 3.03
CA VAL A 60 2.79 14.51 2.28
C VAL A 60 1.51 14.27 1.47
N ALA A 61 0.34 14.58 2.02
CA ALA A 61 -0.95 14.43 1.33
C ALA A 61 -1.02 15.29 0.05
N GLU A 62 -0.47 16.50 0.06
CA GLU A 62 -0.41 17.37 -1.13
C GLU A 62 0.45 16.76 -2.26
N ALA A 63 1.55 16.08 -1.91
CA ALA A 63 2.45 15.49 -2.90
C ALA A 63 1.95 14.15 -3.48
N LEU A 64 1.00 13.49 -2.81
CA LEU A 64 0.42 12.25 -3.28
C LEU A 64 -0.56 12.48 -4.43
N GLU A 65 -0.55 11.56 -5.39
CA GLU A 65 -1.46 11.54 -6.53
C GLU A 65 -2.33 10.28 -6.45
N GLU A 66 -3.61 10.40 -6.82
CA GLU A 66 -4.50 9.24 -6.89
C GLU A 66 -4.40 8.56 -8.25
N LYS A 67 -4.17 7.24 -8.25
CA LYS A 67 -4.07 6.43 -9.46
C LYS A 67 -4.88 5.15 -9.33
N THR A 68 -5.75 4.91 -10.31
CA THR A 68 -6.61 3.73 -10.38
C THR A 68 -6.08 2.74 -11.41
N PHE A 69 -6.04 1.47 -11.01
CA PHE A 69 -5.58 0.33 -11.79
C PHE A 69 -6.75 -0.63 -12.00
N ARG A 70 -6.92 -1.11 -13.23
CA ARG A 70 -7.94 -2.12 -13.55
C ARG A 70 -7.49 -3.51 -13.08
N ALA A 71 -8.44 -4.42 -12.88
CA ALA A 71 -8.11 -5.82 -12.59
C ALA A 71 -7.13 -6.39 -13.63
N GLY A 72 -6.08 -7.06 -13.17
CA GLY A 72 -5.00 -7.61 -14.01
C GLY A 72 -3.89 -6.62 -14.36
N GLU A 73 -4.03 -5.33 -14.03
CA GLU A 73 -3.01 -4.32 -14.31
C GLU A 73 -1.87 -4.37 -13.28
N PHE A 74 -0.64 -4.14 -13.73
CA PHE A 74 0.55 -4.18 -12.88
C PHE A 74 0.76 -2.85 -12.15
N LEU A 75 0.75 -2.90 -10.83
CA LEU A 75 1.23 -1.79 -9.99
C LEU A 75 2.77 -1.73 -10.00
N ALA A 76 3.39 -2.90 -10.08
CA ALA A 76 4.83 -3.12 -10.17
C ALA A 76 5.08 -4.42 -10.93
N LYS A 77 6.15 -4.48 -11.73
CA LYS A 77 6.52 -5.67 -12.48
C LYS A 77 7.90 -6.13 -12.05
N GLN A 78 8.04 -7.43 -11.77
CA GLN A 78 9.32 -8.02 -11.38
C GLN A 78 10.41 -7.69 -12.43
N GLY A 79 11.58 -7.28 -11.95
CA GLY A 79 12.71 -6.87 -12.79
C GLY A 79 12.73 -5.38 -13.15
N ASP A 80 11.59 -4.68 -13.09
CA ASP A 80 11.55 -3.25 -13.43
C ASP A 80 12.06 -2.40 -12.27
N VAL A 81 12.79 -1.32 -12.58
CA VAL A 81 13.28 -0.38 -11.56
C VAL A 81 12.13 0.50 -11.09
N GLY A 82 11.73 0.34 -9.82
CA GLY A 82 10.68 1.15 -9.22
C GLY A 82 11.12 2.59 -8.96
N ARG A 83 10.28 3.55 -9.35
CA ARG A 83 10.50 5.00 -9.16
C ARG A 83 9.39 5.71 -8.39
N GLU A 84 8.45 4.96 -7.85
CA GLU A 84 7.28 5.48 -7.16
C GLU A 84 6.90 4.58 -5.99
N LEU A 85 6.43 5.18 -4.90
CA LEU A 85 5.74 4.48 -3.81
C LEU A 85 4.28 4.41 -4.19
N LYS A 86 3.64 3.27 -3.97
CA LYS A 86 2.19 3.13 -4.13
C LYS A 86 1.61 2.63 -2.81
N VAL A 87 0.59 3.31 -2.30
CA VAL A 87 -0.12 2.98 -1.07
C VAL A 87 -1.58 2.69 -1.42
N ILE A 88 -2.09 1.52 -1.06
CA ILE A 88 -3.42 1.07 -1.47
C ILE A 88 -4.48 1.84 -0.70
N LYS A 89 -5.28 2.64 -1.40
CA LYS A 89 -6.43 3.36 -0.86
C LYS A 89 -7.66 2.44 -0.79
N THR A 90 -7.96 1.73 -1.88
CA THR A 90 -9.08 0.80 -2.01
C THR A 90 -8.72 -0.39 -2.92
N GLY A 91 -9.41 -1.52 -2.75
CA GLY A 91 -9.17 -2.75 -3.49
C GLY A 91 -8.08 -3.63 -2.89
N THR A 92 -7.72 -4.69 -3.62
CA THR A 92 -6.67 -5.64 -3.24
C THR A 92 -5.73 -5.94 -4.40
N ALA A 93 -4.46 -6.18 -4.11
CA ALA A 93 -3.46 -6.52 -5.10
C ALA A 93 -2.74 -7.82 -4.73
N ALA A 94 -2.55 -8.70 -5.71
CA ALA A 94 -1.78 -9.93 -5.56
C ALA A 94 -0.30 -9.65 -5.78
N VAL A 95 0.55 -10.17 -4.91
CA VAL A 95 2.00 -10.17 -5.11
C VAL A 95 2.38 -11.55 -5.64
N VAL A 96 2.95 -11.59 -6.83
CA VAL A 96 3.38 -12.82 -7.51
C VAL A 96 4.85 -12.75 -7.85
N MET A 97 5.57 -13.84 -7.61
CA MET A 97 6.99 -13.93 -7.88
C MET A 97 7.24 -15.07 -8.86
N ARG A 98 7.91 -14.76 -9.96
CA ARG A 98 8.47 -15.79 -10.84
C ARG A 98 9.78 -16.27 -10.24
N PRO A 99 9.96 -17.59 -10.03
CA PRO A 99 11.25 -18.12 -9.60
C PRO A 99 12.28 -17.82 -10.68
N ASP A 100 13.31 -17.05 -10.33
CA ASP A 100 14.45 -16.85 -11.21
C ASP A 100 15.49 -17.94 -10.95
N ASN A 101 16.09 -18.43 -12.03
CA ASN A 101 17.28 -19.30 -11.99
C ASN A 101 18.52 -18.61 -11.37
N SER A 102 18.42 -17.32 -11.02
CA SER A 102 19.48 -16.53 -10.41
C SER A 102 19.48 -16.55 -8.88
N THR A 103 18.37 -16.95 -8.23
CA THR A 103 18.34 -17.22 -6.79
C THR A 103 18.79 -18.66 -6.50
N ALA A 104 20.08 -18.91 -6.68
CA ALA A 104 20.77 -20.12 -6.24
C ALA A 104 20.70 -20.24 -4.71
N GLY A 105 19.61 -20.79 -4.18
CA GLY A 105 19.43 -20.96 -2.74
C GLY A 105 18.03 -21.39 -2.27
N MET A 106 17.02 -21.38 -3.14
CA MET A 106 15.70 -21.93 -2.81
C MET A 106 15.66 -23.44 -3.08
N PRO A 107 15.36 -24.31 -2.09
CA PRO A 107 15.01 -25.69 -2.39
C PRO A 107 13.71 -25.70 -3.19
N ARG A 108 13.83 -26.22 -4.41
CA ARG A 108 12.76 -26.47 -5.36
C ARG A 108 11.88 -27.57 -4.76
N GLN A 109 10.79 -27.22 -4.08
CA GLN A 109 9.76 -28.21 -3.78
C GLN A 109 8.87 -28.31 -5.02
N VAL A 110 9.43 -28.96 -6.05
CA VAL A 110 8.66 -29.49 -7.16
C VAL A 110 7.77 -30.59 -6.59
N SER A 111 6.46 -30.38 -6.63
CA SER A 111 5.53 -31.51 -6.55
C SER A 111 5.94 -32.49 -7.65
N PRO A 112 6.16 -33.78 -7.34
CA PRO A 112 6.60 -34.74 -8.34
C PRO A 112 5.47 -34.93 -9.36
N GLY A 113 5.57 -34.27 -10.52
CA GLY A 113 4.60 -34.38 -11.61
C GLY A 113 4.30 -33.13 -12.45
N SER A 114 4.90 -31.96 -12.19
CA SER A 114 4.67 -30.80 -13.07
C SER A 114 5.75 -30.67 -14.16
N ASP A 115 5.31 -30.79 -15.41
CA ASP A 115 6.09 -30.53 -16.61
C ASP A 115 6.54 -29.07 -16.64
N GLY A 116 7.78 -28.80 -16.21
CA GLY A 116 8.64 -27.70 -16.69
C GLY A 116 8.07 -26.28 -16.78
N ASN A 117 6.96 -25.95 -16.12
CA ASN A 117 6.32 -24.65 -16.25
C ASN A 117 6.80 -23.73 -15.13
N ASP A 118 7.32 -22.57 -15.51
CA ASP A 118 7.71 -21.47 -14.62
C ASP A 118 6.46 -20.84 -13.97
N GLU A 119 5.78 -21.60 -13.10
CA GLU A 119 4.54 -21.17 -12.49
C GLU A 119 4.79 -20.00 -11.53
N GLU A 120 4.16 -18.86 -11.82
CA GLU A 120 4.23 -17.68 -10.98
C GLU A 120 3.60 -18.00 -9.61
N GLN A 121 4.40 -17.92 -8.56
CA GLN A 121 3.95 -18.23 -7.21
C GLN A 121 3.36 -16.97 -6.56
N ARG A 122 2.11 -17.06 -6.08
CA ARG A 122 1.51 -16.02 -5.26
C ARG A 122 2.13 -16.02 -3.85
N ILE A 123 2.70 -14.89 -3.46
CA ILE A 123 3.47 -14.72 -2.21
C ILE A 123 2.84 -13.75 -1.21
N ALA A 124 1.85 -12.94 -1.59
CA ALA A 124 1.09 -12.11 -0.64
C ALA A 124 -0.16 -11.52 -1.30
N THR A 125 -1.03 -10.95 -0.47
CA THR A 125 -2.10 -10.05 -0.89
C THR A 125 -1.96 -8.73 -0.14
N LEU A 126 -1.84 -7.63 -0.89
CA LEU A 126 -1.86 -6.28 -0.37
C LEU A 126 -3.32 -5.79 -0.34
N GLN A 127 -3.69 -5.07 0.71
CA GLN A 127 -5.01 -4.49 0.90
C GLN A 127 -4.87 -3.04 1.34
N ARG A 128 -6.01 -2.37 1.60
CA ARG A 128 -6.04 -0.97 2.07
C ARG A 128 -4.99 -0.70 3.17
N GLY A 129 -4.19 0.35 2.93
CA GLY A 129 -3.11 0.80 3.80
C GLY A 129 -1.78 0.07 3.63
N ASP A 130 -1.73 -1.01 2.85
CA ASP A 130 -0.46 -1.57 2.41
C ASP A 130 0.23 -0.70 1.37
N TRP A 131 1.53 -0.91 1.22
CA TRP A 131 2.35 -0.20 0.24
C TRP A 131 3.22 -1.14 -0.58
N SER A 132 3.56 -0.71 -1.78
CA SER A 132 4.56 -1.31 -2.67
C SER A 132 5.59 -0.27 -3.12
N GLY A 133 6.80 -0.71 -3.44
CA GLY A 133 7.85 0.16 -4.01
C GLY A 133 8.70 0.97 -3.04
N GLY A 134 8.44 0.93 -1.73
CA GLY A 134 9.26 1.67 -0.74
C GLY A 134 10.76 1.32 -0.79
N TYR A 135 11.12 0.04 -0.92
CA TYR A 135 12.53 -0.36 -1.03
C TYR A 135 13.15 -0.02 -2.39
N ALA A 136 12.35 -0.07 -3.46
CA ALA A 136 12.79 0.27 -4.82
C ALA A 136 13.11 1.76 -4.93
N LEU A 137 12.34 2.61 -4.26
CA LEU A 137 12.60 4.05 -4.15
C LEU A 137 13.90 4.36 -3.44
N VAL A 138 14.08 3.84 -2.22
CA VAL A 138 15.24 4.20 -1.36
C VAL A 138 16.55 3.66 -1.93
N GLN A 139 16.55 2.45 -2.51
CA GLN A 139 17.78 1.80 -2.98
C GLN A 139 17.94 1.77 -4.49
N THR A 140 17.01 2.35 -5.26
CA THR A 140 17.01 2.32 -6.74
C THR A 140 17.17 0.89 -7.30
N ARG A 141 16.39 -0.05 -6.77
CA ARG A 141 16.47 -1.46 -7.15
C ARG A 141 15.29 -1.90 -7.99
N ALA A 142 15.52 -2.93 -8.80
CA ALA A 142 14.45 -3.65 -9.49
C ALA A 142 13.46 -4.25 -8.48
N PHE A 143 12.18 -4.28 -8.84
CA PHE A 143 11.16 -4.99 -8.08
C PHE A 143 11.48 -6.48 -8.07
N ARG A 144 11.42 -7.10 -6.89
CA ARG A 144 11.69 -8.55 -6.73
C ARG A 144 10.50 -9.42 -7.12
N ALA A 145 9.30 -8.85 -7.11
CA ALA A 145 8.06 -9.53 -7.42
C ALA A 145 7.14 -8.57 -8.17
N SER A 146 6.22 -9.13 -8.95
CA SER A 146 5.15 -8.38 -9.59
C SER A 146 4.02 -8.14 -8.59
N VAL A 147 3.35 -7.01 -8.71
CA VAL A 147 2.17 -6.65 -7.94
C VAL A 147 1.05 -6.34 -8.93
N ILE A 148 -0.04 -7.09 -8.86
CA ILE A 148 -1.11 -7.10 -9.84
C ILE A 148 -2.43 -6.73 -9.16
N ALA A 149 -3.18 -5.79 -9.72
CA ALA A 149 -4.49 -5.41 -9.22
C ALA A 149 -5.49 -6.58 -9.35
N GLU A 150 -6.22 -6.87 -8.28
CA GLU A 150 -7.30 -7.88 -8.31
C GLU A 150 -8.64 -7.25 -8.66
N PRO A 151 -9.63 -8.05 -9.11
CA PRO A 151 -11.00 -7.57 -9.30
C PRO A 151 -11.59 -6.95 -8.01
N PRO A 152 -12.33 -5.82 -8.12
CA PRO A 152 -12.74 -5.12 -9.34
C PRO A 152 -11.69 -4.12 -9.90
N GLY A 153 -10.59 -3.92 -9.19
CA GLY A 153 -9.56 -2.92 -9.46
C GLY A 153 -8.99 -2.37 -8.15
N VAL A 154 -7.92 -1.58 -8.26
CA VAL A 154 -7.21 -1.02 -7.10
C VAL A 154 -7.00 0.46 -7.31
N THR A 155 -7.30 1.26 -6.28
CA THR A 155 -6.93 2.69 -6.26
C THR A 155 -5.79 2.88 -5.27
N CYS A 156 -4.75 3.58 -5.69
CA CYS A 156 -3.58 3.86 -4.86
C CYS A 156 -3.35 5.37 -4.74
N TYR A 157 -2.78 5.79 -3.62
CA TYR A 157 -2.01 7.02 -3.56
C TYR A 157 -0.57 6.75 -3.97
N THR A 158 -0.03 7.56 -4.86
CA THR A 158 1.30 7.40 -5.43
C THR A 158 2.14 8.64 -5.21
N ILE A 159 3.40 8.48 -4.84
CA ILE A 159 4.39 9.56 -4.79
C ILE A 159 5.61 9.16 -5.60
N SER A 160 6.06 10.06 -6.47
CA SER A 160 7.27 9.87 -7.28
C SER A 160 8.53 9.98 -6.41
N ARG A 161 9.62 9.39 -6.88
CA ARG A 161 10.93 9.49 -6.23
C ARG A 161 11.35 10.93 -5.97
N GLU A 162 11.22 11.78 -6.98
CA GLU A 162 11.60 13.20 -6.90
C GLU A 162 10.86 13.89 -5.76
N LYS A 163 9.52 13.83 -5.74
CA LYS A 163 8.71 14.38 -4.64
C LYS A 163 9.04 13.76 -3.29
N PHE A 164 9.35 12.47 -3.26
CA PHE A 164 9.74 11.77 -2.03
C PHE A 164 11.09 12.26 -1.48
N GLU A 165 12.05 12.54 -2.36
CA GLU A 165 13.36 13.10 -2.02
C GLU A 165 13.22 14.58 -1.60
N ASP A 166 12.48 15.39 -2.36
CA ASP A 166 12.23 16.81 -2.10
C ASP A 166 11.57 17.06 -0.74
N LEU A 167 10.64 16.18 -0.35
CA LEU A 167 9.98 16.26 0.95
C LEU A 167 10.83 15.73 2.11
N GLY A 168 12.07 15.28 1.86
CA GLY A 168 12.96 14.69 2.87
C GLY A 168 12.47 13.35 3.42
N LEU A 169 11.49 12.71 2.77
CA LEU A 169 10.87 11.50 3.30
C LEU A 169 11.82 10.30 3.29
N HIS A 170 12.83 10.31 2.42
CA HIS A 170 13.87 9.28 2.36
C HIS A 170 14.74 9.20 3.62
N GLU A 171 14.83 10.29 4.40
CA GLU A 171 15.60 10.35 5.64
C GLU A 171 14.75 9.86 6.84
N CYS A 172 13.44 10.09 6.80
CA CYS A 172 12.54 9.83 7.92
C CYS A 172 11.74 8.52 7.78
N LEU A 173 11.45 8.07 6.56
CA LEU A 173 10.65 6.88 6.31
C LEU A 173 11.53 5.66 6.05
N HIS A 174 11.56 4.76 7.03
CA HIS A 174 12.11 3.43 6.86
C HIS A 174 11.02 2.45 6.44
N PHE A 175 11.28 1.72 5.35
CA PHE A 175 10.40 0.66 4.88
C PHE A 175 10.98 -0.70 5.29
N PRO A 176 10.44 -1.35 6.34
CA PRO A 176 10.92 -2.67 6.73
C PRO A 176 10.73 -3.66 5.57
N ARG A 177 11.66 -4.61 5.44
CA ARG A 177 11.51 -5.72 4.50
C ARG A 177 10.29 -6.52 4.93
N ARG A 178 9.24 -6.53 4.11
CA ARG A 178 8.08 -7.39 4.32
C ARG A 178 8.56 -8.84 4.26
N ALA A 179 8.45 -9.56 5.37
CA ALA A 179 8.77 -10.98 5.50
C ALA A 179 8.32 -11.80 4.27
N ALA A 180 7.04 -11.63 3.89
CA ALA A 180 6.41 -12.28 2.74
C ALA A 180 7.05 -11.99 1.36
N MET A 181 7.88 -10.94 1.23
CA MET A 181 8.53 -10.56 -0.03
C MET A 181 10.02 -10.92 -0.12
N TYR A 182 10.67 -11.24 1.01
CA TYR A 182 12.14 -11.35 1.08
C TYR A 182 12.65 -12.63 1.73
N GLU A 183 11.86 -13.31 2.57
CA GLU A 183 12.26 -14.53 3.25
C GLU A 183 11.09 -15.52 3.28
N GLY A 184 11.25 -16.68 2.65
CA GLY A 184 10.50 -17.86 3.08
C GLY A 184 10.85 -18.11 4.54
N HIS A 185 9.95 -17.74 5.44
CA HIS A 185 10.22 -17.59 6.87
C HIS A 185 10.30 -18.90 7.67
N ALA A 186 10.66 -20.01 7.02
CA ALA A 186 10.83 -21.31 7.67
C ALA A 186 12.00 -21.39 8.67
N LYS A 187 12.78 -20.32 8.91
CA LYS A 187 13.99 -20.38 9.76
C LYS A 187 14.03 -19.49 11.00
N ARG A 188 12.95 -18.77 11.36
CA ARG A 188 12.92 -17.93 12.59
C ARG A 188 11.96 -18.36 13.70
N ALA A 189 11.15 -19.40 13.51
CA ALA A 189 10.29 -19.95 14.57
C ALA A 189 11.08 -20.67 15.69
N GLY A 190 12.29 -21.16 15.40
CA GLY A 190 13.05 -22.00 16.34
C GLY A 190 13.65 -21.31 17.59
N ASN A 191 13.43 -20.01 17.83
CA ASN A 191 14.12 -19.27 18.90
C ASN A 191 13.21 -18.44 19.83
N ILE A 192 11.88 -18.50 19.70
CA ILE A 192 10.96 -17.70 20.55
C ILE A 192 10.93 -18.24 21.99
N ALA A 193 10.91 -19.58 22.16
CA ALA A 193 10.91 -20.23 23.47
C ALA A 193 12.14 -19.88 24.34
N LYS A 194 13.26 -19.43 23.74
CA LYS A 194 14.47 -19.00 24.46
C LYS A 194 14.40 -17.56 25.00
N ARG A 195 13.46 -16.73 24.51
CA ARG A 195 13.40 -15.29 24.79
C ARG A 195 12.43 -14.90 25.91
N MET A 196 11.51 -15.78 26.30
CA MET A 196 10.57 -15.55 27.41
C MET A 196 10.71 -16.67 28.44
N PRO A 197 11.57 -16.53 29.47
CA PRO A 197 11.61 -17.50 30.55
C PRO A 197 10.30 -17.41 31.35
N GLY A 198 9.53 -18.50 31.39
CA GLY A 198 8.34 -18.63 32.24
C GLY A 198 6.99 -18.67 31.53
N VAL A 199 6.93 -18.65 30.19
CA VAL A 199 5.71 -18.98 29.45
C VAL A 199 5.78 -20.47 29.12
N GLU A 200 5.01 -21.29 29.84
CA GLU A 200 4.85 -22.69 29.44
C GLU A 200 4.10 -22.75 28.11
N PRO A 201 4.58 -23.53 27.12
CA PRO A 201 3.88 -23.69 25.86
C PRO A 201 2.49 -24.28 26.14
N VAL A 202 1.47 -23.68 25.54
CA VAL A 202 0.08 -24.13 25.72
C VAL A 202 -0.02 -25.55 25.16
N PRO A 203 -0.42 -26.56 25.97
CA PRO A 203 -0.47 -27.93 25.49
C PRO A 203 -1.67 -28.13 24.56
N GLY A 204 -1.40 -28.27 23.26
CA GLY A 204 -2.41 -28.62 22.26
C GLY A 204 -2.02 -28.11 20.86
N LYS A 205 -2.30 -28.91 19.83
CA LYS A 205 -2.26 -28.38 18.46
C LYS A 205 -3.43 -27.41 18.32
N LEU A 206 -3.16 -26.19 17.86
CA LEU A 206 -4.24 -25.26 17.47
C LEU A 206 -5.20 -25.98 16.52
N THR A 207 -6.49 -25.88 16.80
CA THR A 207 -7.51 -26.35 15.84
C THR A 207 -7.48 -25.48 14.59
N ASP A 208 -7.96 -26.01 13.46
CA ASP A 208 -8.02 -25.26 12.20
C ASP A 208 -8.88 -23.99 12.34
N GLU A 209 -9.90 -24.02 13.21
CA GLU A 209 -10.78 -22.88 13.51
C GLU A 209 -10.07 -21.79 14.32
N GLU A 210 -9.31 -22.17 15.35
CA GLU A 210 -8.49 -21.24 16.13
C GLU A 210 -7.38 -20.62 15.28
N LEU A 211 -6.75 -21.42 14.42
CA LEU A 211 -5.74 -20.94 13.48
C LEU A 211 -6.33 -19.95 12.48
N ASP A 212 -7.48 -20.27 11.87
CA ASP A 212 -8.20 -19.36 10.97
C ASP A 212 -8.60 -18.06 11.69
N PHE A 213 -9.06 -18.15 12.94
CA PHE A 213 -9.40 -16.96 13.73
C PHE A 213 -8.17 -16.07 13.99
N ILE A 214 -7.04 -16.66 14.37
CA ILE A 214 -5.79 -15.94 14.62
C ILE A 214 -5.29 -15.31 13.32
N VAL A 215 -5.25 -16.06 12.22
CA VAL A 215 -4.82 -15.54 10.91
C VAL A 215 -5.73 -14.41 10.46
N ARG A 216 -7.06 -14.54 10.58
CA ARG A 216 -8.00 -13.46 10.26
C ARG A 216 -7.77 -12.23 11.12
N SER A 217 -7.47 -12.41 12.40
CA SER A 217 -7.19 -11.30 13.32
C SER A 217 -5.88 -10.58 12.98
N LEU A 218 -4.83 -11.33 12.66
CA LEU A 218 -3.54 -10.80 12.19
C LEU A 218 -3.68 -10.08 10.84
N CYS A 219 -4.43 -10.66 9.90
CA CYS A 219 -4.74 -10.08 8.60
C CYS A 219 -5.58 -8.80 8.67
N LYS A 220 -6.26 -8.53 9.78
CA LYS A 220 -6.98 -7.26 9.98
C LYS A 220 -6.08 -6.17 10.57
N ASN A 221 -4.96 -6.53 11.21
CA ASN A 221 -4.08 -5.58 11.85
C ASN A 221 -3.00 -5.08 10.87
N MET A 222 -3.15 -3.85 10.39
CA MET A 222 -2.26 -3.25 9.40
C MET A 222 -0.79 -3.17 9.85
N ASN A 223 -0.50 -3.01 11.15
CA ASN A 223 0.87 -3.03 11.67
C ASN A 223 1.51 -4.41 11.48
N LEU A 224 0.80 -5.46 11.89
CA LEU A 224 1.31 -6.83 11.90
C LEU A 224 1.45 -7.42 10.49
N ARG A 225 0.57 -7.04 9.56
CA ARG A 225 0.64 -7.46 8.15
C ARG A 225 1.94 -7.07 7.45
N SER A 226 2.59 -6.00 7.90
CA SER A 226 3.89 -5.58 7.36
C SER A 226 5.07 -6.39 7.92
N ALA A 227 4.89 -7.02 9.09
CA ALA A 227 5.93 -7.68 9.86
C ALA A 227 5.88 -9.22 9.80
N ILE A 228 4.71 -9.80 9.55
CA ILE A 228 4.46 -11.25 9.59
C ILE A 228 4.05 -11.74 8.20
N ASP A 229 4.58 -12.90 7.79
CA ASP A 229 4.10 -13.61 6.59
C ASP A 229 2.76 -14.30 6.93
N LEU A 230 1.68 -13.83 6.27
CA LEU A 230 0.32 -14.33 6.48
C LEU A 230 -0.20 -15.10 5.26
N THR A 231 0.68 -15.55 4.37
CA THR A 231 0.30 -16.39 3.23
C THR A 231 -0.28 -17.74 3.65
N GLN A 232 -1.17 -18.31 2.84
CA GLN A 232 -1.70 -19.68 3.04
C GLN A 232 -0.59 -20.73 3.20
N ARG A 233 0.58 -20.49 2.59
CA ARG A 233 1.76 -21.36 2.73
C ARG A 233 2.37 -21.33 4.13
N ALA A 234 2.29 -20.19 4.83
CA ALA A 234 2.84 -20.04 6.17
C ALA A 234 1.92 -20.62 7.26
N TRP A 235 0.66 -20.98 6.94
CA TRP A 235 -0.32 -21.46 7.93
C TRP A 235 0.11 -22.72 8.69
N PRO A 236 0.69 -23.76 8.06
CA PRO A 236 1.17 -24.93 8.78
C PRO A 236 2.34 -24.59 9.71
N GLU A 237 3.21 -23.65 9.33
CA GLU A 237 4.34 -23.22 10.17
C GLU A 237 3.90 -22.34 11.34
N LEU A 238 2.89 -21.48 11.14
CA LEU A 238 2.26 -20.71 12.20
C LEU A 238 1.57 -21.62 13.22
N ALA A 239 0.93 -22.70 12.77
CA ALA A 239 0.29 -23.68 13.65
C ALA A 239 1.28 -24.51 14.50
N LEU A 240 2.54 -24.63 14.04
CA LEU A 240 3.61 -25.38 14.71
C LEU A 240 4.54 -24.51 15.56
N GLY A 241 4.39 -23.19 15.48
CA GLY A 241 5.31 -22.19 16.07
C GLY A 241 4.79 -21.44 17.30
N PHE A 242 3.61 -21.80 17.81
CA PHE A 242 3.04 -21.29 19.07
C PHE A 242 2.97 -22.39 20.12
#